data_AF-A0A355AG92-F1
#
_entry.id   AF-A0A355AG92-F1
#
_cell.length_a   1.000
_cell.length_b   1.000
_cell.length_c   1.000
_cell.angle_alpha   90.00
_cell.angle_beta   90.00
_cell.angle_gamma   90.00
#
_symmetry.space_group_name_H-M   'P 1'
#
loop_
_entity.id
_entity.type
_entity.pdbx_description
1 polymer ?
#
loop_
_entity_poly.entity_id
_entity_poly.type
_entity_poly.pdbx_seq_one_letter_code
_entity_poly.pdbx_strand_id
1 'polypeptide(L)'
;MKCEYLKENPQKILRAIYRVSGKQSKKVEIFLVEEYGMGKLKWTCCGWESGGKYGSFKHKEITKSNPDYHVGITMYASGETDKGLEFDRNKIAYFTVIAEIVEV
;
A
#
# COMPACT_ATOMS: atom_id res chain seq x y z
N MET A 1 -12.48 5.36 0.33
CA MET A 1 -11.15 5.98 0.56
C MET A 1 -11.22 6.73 1.88
N LYS A 2 -10.19 6.61 2.73
CA LYS A 2 -10.05 7.38 3.97
C LYS A 2 -8.73 8.15 3.92
N CYS A 3 -8.72 9.42 4.30
CA CYS A 3 -7.52 10.24 4.38
C CYS A 3 -7.41 10.83 5.80
N GLU A 4 -6.23 10.75 6.41
CA GLU A 4 -6.01 11.23 7.77
C GLU A 4 -4.62 11.89 7.93
N TYR A 5 -4.57 12.94 8.75
CA TYR A 5 -3.32 13.60 9.14
C TYR A 5 -2.74 12.91 10.38
N LEU A 6 -1.46 12.57 10.33
CA LEU A 6 -0.81 11.77 11.36
C LEU A 6 -0.03 12.68 12.33
N LYS A 7 -0.74 13.38 13.22
CA LYS A 7 -0.15 14.38 14.14
C LYS A 7 0.94 13.83 15.07
N GLU A 8 0.90 12.54 15.38
CA GLU A 8 1.82 11.90 16.33
C GLU A 8 3.01 11.20 15.66
N ASN A 9 3.08 11.20 14.32
CA ASN A 9 4.18 10.58 13.59
C ASN A 9 5.05 11.64 12.93
N PRO A 10 6.27 11.92 13.45
CA PRO A 10 7.10 12.98 12.90
C PRO A 10 7.58 12.70 11.48
N GLN A 11 7.62 11.43 11.04
CA GLN A 11 8.07 11.04 9.70
C GLN A 11 6.93 10.88 8.70
N LYS A 12 5.68 10.72 9.16
CA LYS A 12 4.53 10.47 8.30
C LYS A 12 3.49 11.56 8.53
N ILE A 13 3.18 12.30 7.48
CA ILE A 13 2.39 13.54 7.61
C ILE A 13 0.92 13.25 7.32
N LEU A 14 0.68 12.56 6.21
CA LEU A 14 -0.65 12.28 5.71
C LEU A 14 -0.71 10.84 5.22
N ARG A 15 -1.82 10.18 5.50
CA ARG A 15 -2.08 8.79 5.10
C ARG A 15 -3.41 8.72 4.37
N ALA A 16 -3.36 8.20 3.14
CA ALA A 16 -4.53 7.81 2.37
C ALA A 16 -4.63 6.28 2.32
N ILE A 17 -5.79 5.76 2.72
CA ILE A 17 -6.10 4.33 2.75
C ILE A 17 -7.18 4.04 1.70
N TYR A 18 -6.83 3.18 0.75
CA TYR A 18 -7.70 2.68 -0.29
C TYR A 18 -8.03 1.21 0.01
N ARG A 19 -9.29 0.95 0.35
CA ARG A 19 -9.83 -0.42 0.38
C ARG A 19 -10.44 -0.73 -0.97
N VAL A 20 -9.85 -1.69 -1.66
CA VAL A 20 -10.29 -2.19 -2.96
C VAL A 20 -10.91 -3.57 -2.77
N SER A 21 -11.87 -3.94 -3.61
CA SER A 21 -12.39 -5.31 -3.62
C SER A 21 -11.26 -6.31 -3.88
N GLY A 22 -11.22 -7.39 -3.10
CA GLY A 22 -10.22 -8.44 -3.27
C GLY A 22 -10.19 -9.08 -4.66
N LYS A 23 -11.33 -9.11 -5.35
CA LYS A 23 -11.45 -9.56 -6.75
C LYS A 23 -10.58 -8.75 -7.71
N GLN A 24 -10.31 -7.48 -7.39
CA GLN A 24 -9.48 -6.60 -8.20
C GLN A 24 -8.00 -6.58 -7.78
N SER A 25 -7.65 -7.31 -6.71
CA SER A 25 -6.32 -7.23 -6.10
C SER A 25 -5.18 -7.56 -7.07
N LYS A 26 -5.36 -8.55 -7.95
CA LYS A 26 -4.37 -8.91 -8.98
C LYS A 26 -4.12 -7.75 -9.95
N LYS A 27 -5.19 -7.11 -10.43
CA LYS A 27 -5.09 -5.97 -11.36
C LYS A 27 -4.38 -4.77 -10.70
N VAL A 28 -4.75 -4.47 -9.46
CA VAL A 28 -4.14 -3.35 -8.72
C VAL A 28 -2.67 -3.62 -8.41
N GLU A 29 -2.32 -4.84 -8.00
CA GLU A 29 -0.91 -5.20 -7.79
C GLU A 29 -0.10 -5.07 -9.07
N ILE A 30 -0.59 -5.59 -10.21
CA ILE A 30 0.12 -5.47 -11.50
C ILE A 30 0.43 -4.01 -11.78
N PHE A 31 -0.59 -3.14 -11.69
CA PHE A 31 -0.41 -1.70 -11.86
C PHE A 31 0.63 -1.11 -10.90
N LEU A 32 0.58 -1.48 -9.61
CA LEU A 32 1.51 -0.94 -8.62
C LEU A 32 2.95 -1.44 -8.81
N VAL A 33 3.12 -2.68 -9.26
CA VAL A 33 4.42 -3.27 -9.59
C VAL A 33 5.01 -2.61 -10.84
N GLU A 34 4.20 -2.40 -11.87
CA GLU A 34 4.64 -1.82 -13.15
C GLU A 34 4.96 -0.33 -13.03
N GLU A 35 4.06 0.45 -12.42
CA GLU A 35 4.19 1.92 -12.37
C GLU A 35 5.13 2.40 -11.25
N TYR A 36 5.15 1.70 -10.11
CA TYR A 36 5.92 2.13 -8.93
C TYR A 36 7.03 1.16 -8.54
N GLY A 37 7.33 0.17 -9.39
CA GLY A 37 8.44 -0.76 -9.20
C GLY A 37 8.31 -1.68 -7.98
N MET A 38 7.11 -1.82 -7.41
CA MET A 38 6.84 -2.57 -6.18
C MET A 38 7.16 -4.07 -6.32
N GLY A 39 7.34 -4.74 -5.19
CA GLY A 39 7.41 -6.20 -5.14
C GLY A 39 6.03 -6.84 -5.34
N LYS A 40 6.00 -8.00 -6.00
CA LYS A 40 4.80 -8.86 -6.00
C LYS A 40 4.46 -9.31 -4.59
N LEU A 41 3.18 -9.44 -4.31
CA LEU A 41 2.69 -9.94 -3.04
C LEU A 41 3.13 -11.38 -2.82
N LYS A 42 3.58 -11.64 -1.60
CA LYS A 42 3.85 -12.98 -1.10
C LYS A 42 3.04 -13.19 0.16
N TRP A 43 2.55 -14.41 0.33
CA TRP A 43 2.03 -14.83 1.61
C TRP A 43 3.19 -14.91 2.61
N THR A 44 3.05 -14.30 3.78
CA THR A 44 4.05 -14.36 4.84
C THR A 44 3.49 -15.07 6.07
N CYS A 45 3.00 -14.36 7.08
CA CYS A 45 2.53 -14.97 8.33
C CYS A 45 1.00 -15.00 8.47
N CYS A 46 0.34 -13.89 8.14
CA CYS A 46 -1.11 -13.69 8.37
C CYS A 46 -1.74 -12.88 7.24
N GLY A 47 -1.12 -12.86 6.06
CA GLY A 47 -1.55 -12.02 4.97
C GLY A 47 -0.57 -11.95 3.80
N TRP A 48 -0.95 -11.14 2.84
CA TRP A 48 -0.19 -10.88 1.62
C TRP A 48 0.49 -9.51 1.74
N GLU A 49 1.80 -9.45 1.51
CA GLU A 49 2.58 -8.20 1.52
C GLU A 49 3.63 -8.15 0.40
N SER A 50 4.16 -6.97 0.08
CA SER A 50 5.12 -6.77 -1.03
C SER A 50 6.55 -7.25 -0.75
N GLY A 51 6.76 -8.04 0.31
CA GLY A 51 8.04 -8.66 0.65
C GLY A 51 9.17 -7.64 0.84
N GLY A 52 8.86 -6.52 1.51
CA GLY A 52 9.81 -5.44 1.77
C GLY A 52 10.14 -4.52 0.59
N LYS A 53 9.65 -4.80 -0.63
CA LYS A 53 9.87 -3.92 -1.80
C LYS A 53 8.68 -2.98 -2.01
N TYR A 54 8.72 -1.84 -1.33
CA TYR A 54 7.68 -0.81 -1.38
C TYR A 54 7.86 0.16 -2.56
N GLY A 55 6.80 0.89 -2.90
CA GLY A 55 6.83 1.89 -3.96
C GLY A 55 7.10 3.27 -3.37
N SER A 56 7.78 4.13 -4.13
CA SER A 56 7.88 5.53 -3.76
C SER A 56 8.03 6.43 -4.99
N PHE A 57 7.55 7.66 -4.89
CA PHE A 57 7.70 8.66 -5.94
C PHE A 57 7.70 10.08 -5.38
N LYS A 58 8.24 11.02 -6.16
CA LYS A 58 8.14 12.45 -5.89
C LYS A 58 6.96 13.04 -6.68
N HIS A 59 6.12 13.82 -6.01
CA HIS A 59 5.04 14.56 -6.65
C HIS A 59 5.35 16.05 -6.65
N LYS A 60 5.30 16.70 -7.82
CA LYS A 60 5.74 18.10 -8.00
C LYS A 60 5.12 19.06 -6.99
N GLU A 61 3.81 18.95 -6.77
CA GLU A 61 3.11 19.83 -5.82
C GLU A 61 3.50 19.58 -4.35
N ILE A 62 3.85 18.35 -4.00
CA ILE A 62 4.29 17.98 -2.64
C ILE A 62 5.73 18.46 -2.42
N THR A 63 6.60 18.28 -3.41
CA THR A 63 8.00 18.72 -3.32
C THR A 63 8.17 20.24 -3.34
N LYS A 64 7.18 20.98 -3.87
CA LYS A 64 7.16 22.45 -3.79
C LYS A 64 6.96 22.94 -2.35
N SER A 65 6.17 22.22 -1.54
CA SER A 65 5.98 22.58 -0.14
C SER A 65 7.16 22.18 0.75
N ASN A 66 7.76 21.02 0.49
CA ASN A 66 8.99 20.58 1.16
C ASN A 66 9.73 19.60 0.22
N PRO A 67 11.00 19.89 -0.19
CA PRO A 67 11.80 19.03 -1.07
C PRO A 67 12.06 17.61 -0.55
N ASP A 68 12.02 17.45 0.78
CA ASP A 68 12.29 16.21 1.51
C ASP A 68 11.05 15.33 1.64
N TYR A 69 9.91 15.79 1.10
CA TYR A 69 8.69 14.99 1.06
C TYR A 69 8.67 14.03 -0.12
N HIS A 70 8.38 12.78 0.21
CA HIS A 70 8.19 11.69 -0.73
C HIS A 70 6.82 11.05 -0.50
N VAL A 71 6.24 10.47 -1.54
CA VAL A 71 5.06 9.61 -1.39
C VAL A 71 5.52 8.17 -1.33
N GLY A 72 5.31 7.51 -0.20
CA GLY A 72 5.48 6.07 -0.04
C GLY A 72 4.18 5.32 -0.32
N ILE A 73 4.26 4.19 -1.02
CA ILE A 73 3.13 3.31 -1.31
C ILE A 73 3.41 1.93 -0.73
N THR A 74 2.45 1.43 0.03
CA THR A 74 2.43 0.05 0.53
C THR A 74 1.11 -0.62 0.15
N MET A 75 1.14 -1.94 0.00
CA MET A 75 -0.06 -2.72 -0.31
C MET A 75 -0.06 -4.03 0.47
N TYR A 76 -1.24 -4.45 0.91
CA TYR A 76 -1.40 -5.72 1.64
C TYR A 76 -2.84 -6.24 1.61
N ALA A 77 -3.01 -7.51 1.95
CA ALA A 77 -4.31 -8.12 2.25
C ALA A 77 -4.23 -8.95 3.53
N SER A 78 -5.26 -8.86 4.38
CA SER A 78 -5.35 -9.70 5.58
C SER A 78 -5.67 -11.14 5.22
N GLY A 79 -5.08 -12.06 5.97
CA GLY A 79 -5.31 -13.50 5.97
C GLY A 79 -6.11 -14.00 7.17
N GLU A 80 -6.56 -13.12 8.06
CA GLU A 80 -7.08 -13.49 9.39
C GLU A 80 -8.49 -14.10 9.37
N THR A 81 -9.29 -13.86 8.33
CA THR A 81 -10.71 -14.23 8.35
C THR A 81 -11.02 -15.60 7.80
N ASP A 82 -10.14 -16.22 6.99
CA ASP A 82 -10.47 -17.44 6.27
C ASP A 82 -9.28 -18.39 6.07
N LYS A 83 -9.50 -19.68 6.37
CA LYS A 83 -8.54 -20.75 6.08
C LYS A 83 -8.33 -20.87 4.57
N GLY A 84 -7.07 -20.91 4.14
CA GLY A 84 -6.70 -21.10 2.73
C GLY A 84 -6.63 -19.81 1.89
N LEU A 85 -6.66 -18.63 2.50
CA LEU A 85 -6.36 -17.36 1.83
C LEU A 85 -4.94 -17.31 1.25
N GLU A 86 -4.02 -18.09 1.82
CA GLU A 86 -2.67 -18.31 1.28
C GLU A 86 -2.66 -18.95 -0.11
N PHE A 87 -3.71 -19.71 -0.46
CA PHE A 87 -3.81 -20.45 -1.72
C PHE A 87 -4.78 -19.82 -2.72
N ASP A 88 -5.75 -19.02 -2.25
CA ASP A 88 -6.76 -18.40 -3.13
C ASP A 88 -6.98 -16.93 -2.82
N ARG A 89 -6.32 -16.10 -3.63
CA ARG A 89 -6.43 -14.64 -3.54
C ARG A 89 -7.82 -14.10 -3.92
N ASN A 90 -8.67 -14.87 -4.59
CA ASN A 90 -10.03 -14.44 -4.88
C ASN A 90 -10.94 -14.46 -3.65
N LYS A 91 -10.51 -15.15 -2.57
CA LYS A 91 -11.23 -15.21 -1.30
C LYS A 91 -10.94 -14.04 -0.37
N ILE A 92 -9.90 -13.22 -0.66
CA ILE A 92 -9.66 -12.02 0.16
C ILE A 92 -10.86 -11.08 0.01
N ALA A 93 -11.41 -10.58 1.11
CA ALA A 93 -12.53 -9.64 1.06
C ALA A 93 -12.07 -8.28 0.49
N TYR A 94 -10.95 -7.78 1.02
CA TYR A 94 -10.41 -6.48 0.68
C TYR A 94 -8.90 -6.52 0.46
N PHE A 95 -8.48 -5.73 -0.51
CA PHE A 95 -7.09 -5.40 -0.80
C PHE A 95 -6.83 -3.96 -0.38
N THR A 96 -5.82 -3.73 0.45
CA THR A 96 -5.54 -2.40 1.00
C THR A 96 -4.30 -1.84 0.34
N VAL A 97 -4.41 -0.61 -0.15
CA VAL A 97 -3.29 0.21 -0.59
C VAL A 97 -3.22 1.42 0.32
N ILE A 98 -2.04 1.71 0.83
CA ILE A 98 -1.77 2.88 1.65
C ILE A 98 -0.75 3.75 0.92
N ALA A 99 -1.11 5.01 0.71
CA ALA A 99 -0.19 6.05 0.25
C ALA A 99 0.07 7.02 1.41
N GLU A 100 1.34 7.28 1.70
CA GLU A 100 1.77 8.15 2.79
C GLU A 100 2.70 9.23 2.27
N ILE A 101 2.50 10.47 2.70
CA ILE A 101 3.52 11.50 2.57
C ILE A 101 4.50 11.29 3.73
N VAL A 102 5.75 11.02 3.38
CA VAL A 102 6.85 10.79 4.32
C VAL A 102 7.92 11.86 4.14
N GLU A 103 8.49 12.29 5.25
CA GLU A 103 9.67 13.17 5.28
C GLU A 103 10.91 12.28 5.45
N VAL A 104 11.91 12.48 4.58
CA VAL A 104 13.13 11.64 4.48
C VAL A 104 14.37 12.44 4.84
#